data_AF-A0A2W5SR46-F1
#
_entry.id   AF-A0A2W5SR46-F1
#
_cell.length_a   1.000
_cell.length_b   1.000
_cell.length_c   1.000
_cell.angle_alpha   90.00
_cell.angle_beta   90.00
_cell.angle_gamma   90.00
#
_symmetry.space_group_name_H-M   'P 1'
#
loop_
_entity.id
_entity.type
_entity.pdbx_description
1 polymer ?
#
loop_
_entity_poly.entity_id
_entity_poly.type
_entity_poly.pdbx_seq_one_letter_code
_entity_poly.pdbx_strand_id
1 'polypeptide(L)'
;EGIYYWFDAHDAPGTMHLSDNSAVAHEALPAVGTLRYVSQSASQAPRQAEITRWVSARRFDTGKHAAVDSNFKAIRKKVGATIDASDDHELADLEVFEFPGDYFTPDDAEAAAKVRGDELMARRDRHWAFTSWPDVAAGRTFKFEGDPAGVHDGEYMVSGCTMVVAHPGYEGMSLAEAAAPVVPLLQRLLAEDAVNAVSLDMAQELVEAHPDLARAGRGACAFLLTLHPVAMPFRPPRLTPRKPMPGPQSAIVVGPKGDELHVDEFGRIKVHFHWDRYDESNEKSTCWVRVSQPWAGKGWGGYFMPRIGQEVIVDFLNGDPDRPIVIGRMYNDHQPIPYKSPTQSGFKTRSTPGGDSTTGNEIMFEDKK
;
A
#
# COMPACT_ATOMS: atom_id res chain seq x y z
N GLU A 1 7.24 3.49 1.34
CA GLU A 1 6.87 4.87 1.72
C GLU A 1 6.28 4.99 3.11
N GLY A 2 5.18 4.32 3.46
CA GLY A 2 4.62 4.44 4.82
C GLY A 2 3.83 5.73 5.07
N ILE A 3 3.49 6.44 4.00
CA ILE A 3 2.63 7.62 4.01
C ILE A 3 1.21 7.23 4.42
N TYR A 4 0.60 8.04 5.27
CA TYR A 4 -0.81 8.00 5.62
C TYR A 4 -1.44 9.39 5.46
N TYR A 5 -2.76 9.46 5.63
CA TYR A 5 -3.50 10.70 5.50
C TYR A 5 -4.62 10.81 6.54
N TRP A 6 -5.07 12.04 6.76
CA TRP A 6 -6.31 12.33 7.49
C TRP A 6 -6.95 13.59 6.90
N PHE A 7 -8.21 13.81 7.23
CA PHE A 7 -8.90 15.07 6.91
C PHE A 7 -8.99 15.92 8.16
N ASP A 8 -8.66 17.20 8.04
CA ASP A 8 -8.93 18.14 9.12
C ASP A 8 -10.45 18.29 9.28
N ALA A 9 -10.92 18.18 10.52
CA ALA A 9 -12.32 18.34 10.91
C ALA A 9 -12.59 19.72 11.53
N HIS A 10 -11.54 20.52 11.78
CA HIS A 10 -11.60 21.76 12.53
C HIS A 10 -11.30 22.99 11.66
N ASP A 11 -10.03 23.38 11.51
CA ASP A 11 -9.65 24.68 10.95
C ASP A 11 -9.83 24.74 9.43
N ALA A 12 -9.63 23.61 8.74
CA ALA A 12 -9.83 23.51 7.30
C ALA A 12 -10.65 22.25 6.92
N PRO A 13 -11.96 22.19 7.24
CA PRO A 13 -12.79 21.01 7.01
C PRO A 13 -12.73 20.51 5.57
N GLY A 14 -12.39 19.23 5.41
CA GLY A 14 -12.26 18.58 4.11
C GLY A 14 -10.89 18.72 3.43
N THR A 15 -9.93 19.36 4.08
CA THR A 15 -8.53 19.36 3.62
C THR A 15 -7.86 18.05 3.96
N MET A 16 -7.29 17.38 2.95
CA MET A 16 -6.51 16.16 3.14
C MET A 16 -5.06 16.49 3.48
N HIS A 17 -4.60 16.03 4.63
CA HIS A 17 -3.20 16.10 5.05
C HIS A 17 -2.51 14.77 4.74
N LEU A 18 -1.30 14.83 4.21
CA LEU A 18 -0.44 13.69 3.91
C LEU A 18 0.81 13.77 4.78
N SER A 19 1.18 12.68 5.43
CA SER A 19 2.38 12.61 6.27
C SER A 19 2.99 11.21 6.30
N ASP A 20 4.28 11.16 6.57
CA ASP A 20 5.06 9.95 6.86
C ASP A 20 5.64 9.97 8.30
N ASN A 21 5.36 11.02 9.09
CA ASN A 21 5.92 11.20 10.42
C ASN A 21 4.86 11.64 11.43
N SER A 22 4.34 10.68 12.21
CA SER A 22 3.29 10.93 13.21
C SER A 22 3.74 11.73 14.43
N ALA A 23 5.05 11.84 14.70
CA ALA A 23 5.53 12.56 15.87
C ALA A 23 5.36 14.08 15.76
N VAL A 24 5.29 14.62 14.54
CA VAL A 24 5.26 16.08 14.29
C VAL A 24 4.10 16.55 13.42
N ALA A 25 3.40 15.62 12.77
CA ALA A 25 2.38 15.98 11.79
C ALA A 25 1.01 16.31 12.40
N HIS A 26 0.79 15.95 13.66
CA HIS A 26 -0.50 16.08 14.31
C HIS A 26 -0.50 17.16 15.38
N GLU A 27 -1.51 18.01 15.30
CA GLU A 27 -1.77 19.05 16.29
C GLU A 27 -2.73 18.54 17.36
N ALA A 28 -2.63 19.16 18.54
CA ALA A 28 -3.53 18.86 19.64
C ALA A 28 -4.99 19.23 19.29
N LEU A 29 -5.94 18.62 20.01
CA LEU A 29 -7.34 19.03 20.00
C LEU A 29 -7.47 20.54 20.31
N PRO A 30 -8.21 21.31 19.50
CA PRO A 30 -8.19 22.77 19.58
C PRO A 30 -8.94 23.32 20.80
N ALA A 31 -10.01 22.66 21.26
CA ALA A 31 -10.75 23.15 22.42
C ALA A 31 -10.11 22.71 23.74
N VAL A 32 -9.73 21.43 23.85
CA VAL A 32 -9.09 20.89 25.07
C VAL A 32 -8.04 19.85 24.71
N GLY A 33 -6.77 20.16 25.02
CA GLY A 33 -5.64 19.26 24.77
C GLY A 33 -5.46 18.12 25.78
N THR A 34 -6.25 18.05 26.85
CA THR A 34 -6.16 17.00 27.87
C THR A 34 -7.52 16.41 28.21
N LEU A 35 -7.70 15.12 27.98
CA LEU A 35 -8.89 14.35 28.37
C LEU A 35 -8.60 13.56 29.64
N ARG A 36 -9.54 13.55 30.60
CA ARG A 36 -9.35 12.89 31.90
C ARG A 36 -10.26 11.69 32.05
N TYR A 37 -9.76 10.60 32.63
CA TYR A 37 -10.61 9.47 32.99
C TYR A 37 -11.56 9.85 34.14
N VAL A 38 -12.84 9.57 33.96
CA VAL A 38 -13.86 9.73 35.00
C VAL A 38 -14.70 8.47 35.11
N SER A 39 -14.72 7.89 36.32
CA SER A 39 -15.54 6.73 36.62
C SER A 39 -17.02 7.09 36.63
N GLN A 40 -17.85 6.30 35.93
CA GLN A 40 -19.31 6.44 35.83
C GLN A 40 -20.07 6.40 37.16
N SER A 41 -19.42 6.06 38.28
CA SER A 41 -19.99 6.11 39.62
C SER A 41 -20.14 7.55 40.18
N ALA A 42 -19.56 8.56 39.51
CA ALA A 42 -19.76 9.95 39.88
C ALA A 42 -21.17 10.42 39.48
N SER A 43 -21.99 10.78 40.46
CA SER A 43 -23.37 11.27 40.30
C SER A 43 -23.48 12.67 39.66
N GLN A 44 -22.44 13.11 38.96
CA GLN A 44 -22.36 14.42 38.31
C GLN A 44 -22.66 14.27 36.82
N ALA A 45 -23.34 15.26 36.24
CA ALA A 45 -23.43 15.36 34.79
C ALA A 45 -22.02 15.33 34.19
N PRO A 46 -21.79 14.59 33.08
CA PRO A 46 -20.47 14.49 32.47
C PRO A 46 -19.93 15.89 32.19
N ARG A 47 -18.70 16.17 32.62
CA ARG A 47 -18.06 17.46 32.32
C ARG A 47 -17.53 17.44 30.90
N GLN A 48 -17.16 18.62 30.43
CA GLN A 48 -16.45 18.80 29.17
C GLN A 48 -15.08 18.07 29.27
N ALA A 49 -14.67 17.38 28.20
CA ALA A 49 -13.37 16.71 28.05
C ALA A 49 -13.08 15.49 28.97
N GLU A 50 -14.03 14.55 29.09
CA GLU A 50 -13.87 13.32 29.89
C GLU A 50 -13.82 12.04 29.04
N ILE A 51 -13.01 11.08 29.47
CA ILE A 51 -13.02 9.69 29.00
C ILE A 51 -13.75 8.84 30.03
N THR A 52 -14.80 8.16 29.62
CA THR A 52 -15.64 7.33 30.52
C THR A 52 -15.14 5.89 30.60
N ARG A 53 -14.43 5.45 29.57
CA ARG A 53 -13.88 4.10 29.47
C ARG A 53 -12.61 4.11 28.67
N TRP A 54 -11.62 3.39 29.15
CA TRP A 54 -10.37 3.10 28.45
C TRP A 54 -10.16 1.60 28.36
N VAL A 55 -9.69 1.15 27.20
CA VAL A 55 -9.34 -0.24 26.96
C VAL A 55 -8.05 -0.28 26.17
N SER A 56 -7.18 -1.21 26.55
CA SER A 56 -5.95 -1.50 25.83
C SER A 56 -5.98 -2.95 25.34
N ALA A 57 -5.54 -3.18 24.11
CA ALA A 57 -5.16 -4.49 23.62
C ALA A 57 -3.69 -4.46 23.25
N ARG A 58 -3.03 -5.58 23.52
CA ARG A 58 -1.72 -5.86 22.97
C ARG A 58 -1.80 -7.07 22.06
N ARG A 59 -1.23 -6.94 20.88
CA ARG A 59 -1.11 -8.03 19.91
C ARG A 59 0.34 -8.50 19.87
N PHE A 60 0.52 -9.81 20.06
CA PHE A 60 1.79 -10.46 19.73
C PHE A 60 1.86 -10.68 18.22
N ASP A 61 2.92 -10.17 17.62
CA ASP A 61 3.22 -10.29 16.20
C ASP A 61 4.69 -10.72 16.05
N THR A 62 5.12 -10.98 14.82
CA THR A 62 6.52 -11.30 14.54
C THR A 62 7.41 -10.12 14.90
N GLY A 63 8.59 -10.36 15.47
CA GLY A 63 9.52 -9.29 15.79
C GLY A 63 10.48 -8.94 14.67
N LYS A 64 10.70 -9.84 13.71
CA LYS A 64 11.68 -9.63 12.63
C LYS A 64 11.00 -9.63 11.27
N HIS A 65 11.41 -8.69 10.42
CA HIS A 65 11.04 -8.69 9.00
C HIS A 65 12.31 -8.70 8.16
N ALA A 66 12.36 -9.60 7.20
CA ALA A 66 13.44 -9.71 6.24
C ALA A 66 12.85 -9.67 4.82
N ALA A 67 13.49 -8.91 3.95
CA ALA A 67 13.16 -8.92 2.53
C ALA A 67 14.44 -8.94 1.69
N VAL A 68 14.33 -9.48 0.48
CA VAL A 68 15.41 -9.45 -0.52
C VAL A 68 14.85 -9.17 -1.91
N ASP A 69 15.71 -8.65 -2.77
CA ASP A 69 15.43 -8.48 -4.20
C ASP A 69 16.71 -8.69 -5.03
N SER A 70 16.57 -8.61 -6.35
CA SER A 70 17.66 -8.78 -7.30
C SER A 70 17.79 -7.59 -8.22
N ASN A 71 19.01 -7.11 -8.41
CA ASN A 71 19.32 -6.05 -9.37
C ASN A 71 20.28 -6.61 -10.43
N PHE A 72 19.81 -6.77 -11.66
CA PHE A 72 20.62 -7.34 -12.75
C PHE A 72 21.87 -6.51 -13.07
N LYS A 73 21.87 -5.20 -12.83
CA LYS A 73 23.04 -4.33 -13.01
C LYS A 73 24.17 -4.64 -12.01
N ALA A 74 23.82 -5.29 -10.91
CA ALA A 74 24.76 -5.71 -9.88
C ALA A 74 24.37 -7.10 -9.33
N ILE A 75 24.14 -8.07 -10.21
CA ILE A 75 23.48 -9.36 -9.89
C ILE A 75 24.13 -10.18 -8.76
N ARG A 76 25.42 -9.97 -8.49
CA ARG A 76 26.16 -10.65 -7.41
C ARG A 76 26.05 -9.94 -6.06
N LYS A 77 25.64 -8.67 -6.03
CA LYS A 77 25.41 -7.94 -4.79
C LYS A 77 24.07 -8.38 -4.23
N LYS A 78 24.06 -8.85 -2.99
CA LYS A 78 22.82 -9.11 -2.26
C LYS A 78 22.14 -7.77 -2.02
N VAL A 79 20.90 -7.63 -2.46
CA VAL A 79 20.05 -6.47 -2.14
C VAL A 79 18.96 -6.99 -1.22
N GLY A 80 18.89 -6.45 -0.02
CA GLY A 80 17.94 -6.88 1.00
C GLY A 80 18.34 -6.37 2.36
N ALA A 81 17.36 -6.31 3.25
CA ALA A 81 17.52 -5.81 4.59
C ALA A 81 16.68 -6.66 5.55
N THR A 82 17.18 -6.75 6.78
CA THR A 82 16.46 -7.35 7.90
C THR A 82 16.35 -6.27 8.97
N ILE A 83 15.14 -6.09 9.49
CA ILE A 83 14.89 -5.24 10.64
C ILE A 83 14.50 -6.11 11.83
N ASP A 84 15.11 -5.83 12.97
CA ASP A 84 14.70 -6.38 14.24
C ASP A 84 13.87 -5.33 14.97
N ALA A 85 12.58 -5.61 15.08
CA ALA A 85 11.64 -4.82 15.84
C ALA A 85 11.12 -5.63 17.03
N SER A 86 11.80 -6.68 17.49
CA SER A 86 11.29 -7.62 18.50
C SER A 86 10.78 -6.94 19.78
N ASP A 87 9.74 -7.51 20.35
CA ASP A 87 9.12 -7.07 21.61
C ASP A 87 9.51 -8.01 22.77
N ASP A 88 9.06 -7.74 23.99
CA ASP A 88 9.34 -8.57 25.16
C ASP A 88 8.27 -9.68 25.32
N HIS A 89 8.42 -10.78 24.56
CA HIS A 89 7.64 -12.02 24.71
C HIS A 89 8.34 -13.24 24.10
N GLU A 90 7.88 -14.44 24.46
CA GLU A 90 8.52 -15.73 24.10
C GLU A 90 8.61 -16.04 22.59
N LEU A 91 7.81 -15.34 21.78
CA LEU A 91 7.74 -15.51 20.31
C LEU A 91 8.27 -14.31 19.54
N ALA A 92 8.91 -13.35 20.21
CA ALA A 92 9.33 -12.10 19.59
C ALA A 92 10.39 -12.32 18.50
N ASP A 93 11.20 -13.36 18.61
CA ASP A 93 12.25 -13.65 17.64
C ASP A 93 11.77 -14.24 16.30
N LEU A 94 10.47 -14.48 16.12
CA LEU A 94 9.93 -15.01 14.87
C LEU A 94 10.12 -14.00 13.72
N GLU A 95 10.55 -14.51 12.57
CA GLU A 95 10.82 -13.73 11.35
C GLU A 95 9.75 -13.98 10.27
N VAL A 96 9.30 -12.89 9.63
CA VAL A 96 8.59 -12.93 8.35
C VAL A 96 9.55 -12.58 7.23
N PHE A 97 9.57 -13.43 6.20
CA PHE A 97 10.37 -13.22 5.00
C PHE A 97 9.51 -12.86 3.79
N GLU A 98 9.89 -11.83 3.03
CA GLU A 98 9.18 -11.32 1.85
C GLU A 98 10.08 -11.29 0.60
N PHE A 99 9.54 -11.77 -0.54
CA PHE A 99 10.16 -11.67 -1.86
C PHE A 99 9.08 -11.51 -2.95
N PRO A 100 9.21 -10.56 -3.91
CA PRO A 100 10.29 -9.57 -4.01
C PRO A 100 10.16 -8.45 -2.96
N GLY A 101 11.28 -7.78 -2.67
CA GLY A 101 11.34 -6.66 -1.71
C GLY A 101 10.94 -5.29 -2.26
N ASP A 102 10.93 -5.11 -3.59
CA ASP A 102 10.58 -3.86 -4.29
C ASP A 102 11.53 -2.68 -4.13
N TYR A 103 12.81 -3.01 -4.28
CA TYR A 103 13.89 -2.05 -4.31
C TYR A 103 15.04 -2.55 -5.19
N PHE A 104 15.87 -1.62 -5.66
CA PHE A 104 17.02 -1.95 -6.51
C PHE A 104 18.36 -1.59 -5.87
N THR A 105 18.36 -0.88 -4.74
CA THR A 105 19.56 -0.44 -4.02
C THR A 105 19.51 -0.88 -2.55
N PRO A 106 20.67 -1.03 -1.88
CA PRO A 106 20.72 -1.33 -0.45
C PRO A 106 20.04 -0.24 0.40
N ASP A 107 20.24 1.03 0.07
CA ASP A 107 19.67 2.16 0.82
C ASP A 107 18.13 2.12 0.79
N ASP A 108 17.54 1.83 -0.38
CA ASP A 108 16.08 1.65 -0.51
C ASP A 108 15.60 0.42 0.29
N ALA A 109 16.39 -0.65 0.33
CA ALA A 109 16.07 -1.84 1.11
C ALA A 109 16.05 -1.55 2.61
N GLU A 110 17.03 -0.79 3.12
CA GLU A 110 17.07 -0.35 4.52
C GLU A 110 15.91 0.59 4.85
N ALA A 111 15.58 1.53 3.97
CA ALA A 111 14.43 2.42 4.13
C ALA A 111 13.11 1.63 4.18
N ALA A 112 12.92 0.67 3.26
CA ALA A 112 11.74 -0.20 3.24
C ALA A 112 11.66 -1.07 4.51
N ALA A 113 12.77 -1.65 4.97
CA ALA A 113 12.82 -2.44 6.19
C ALA A 113 12.50 -1.58 7.42
N LYS A 114 13.00 -0.34 7.51
CA LYS A 114 12.63 0.58 8.60
C LYS A 114 11.12 0.83 8.64
N VAL A 115 10.50 1.12 7.49
CA VAL A 115 9.03 1.30 7.41
C VAL A 115 8.28 0.05 7.86
N ARG A 116 8.80 -1.15 7.55
CA ARG A 116 8.22 -2.44 8.00
C ARG A 116 8.36 -2.65 9.51
N GLY A 117 9.51 -2.29 10.08
CA GLY A 117 9.72 -2.32 11.53
C GLY A 117 8.73 -1.40 12.26
N ASP A 118 8.60 -0.16 11.78
CA ASP A 118 7.63 0.81 12.31
C ASP A 118 6.18 0.26 12.20
N GLU A 119 5.83 -0.40 11.09
CA GLU A 119 4.51 -1.01 10.89
C GLU A 119 4.23 -2.17 11.86
N LEU A 120 5.23 -3.01 12.13
CA LEU A 120 5.11 -4.08 13.12
C LEU A 120 4.90 -3.51 14.52
N MET A 121 5.68 -2.49 14.89
CA MET A 121 5.57 -1.80 16.18
C MET A 121 4.21 -1.13 16.36
N ALA A 122 3.72 -0.41 15.34
CA ALA A 122 2.46 0.32 15.37
C ALA A 122 1.21 -0.57 15.56
N ARG A 123 1.33 -1.86 15.29
CA ARG A 123 0.21 -2.82 15.41
C ARG A 123 0.11 -3.50 16.77
N ARG A 124 1.14 -3.38 17.61
CA ARG A 124 1.22 -4.10 18.89
C ARG A 124 0.28 -3.51 19.91
N ASP A 125 0.44 -2.23 20.18
CA ASP A 125 -0.32 -1.55 21.22
C ASP A 125 -1.43 -0.73 20.58
N ARG A 126 -2.67 -1.13 20.86
CA ARG A 126 -3.85 -0.41 20.42
C ARG A 126 -4.73 -0.10 21.62
N HIS A 127 -5.20 1.13 21.67
CA HIS A 127 -6.09 1.57 22.73
C HIS A 127 -7.40 2.08 22.15
N TRP A 128 -8.47 1.92 22.90
CA TRP A 128 -9.77 2.48 22.60
C TRP A 128 -10.32 3.24 23.79
N ALA A 129 -10.97 4.34 23.51
CA ALA A 129 -11.60 5.16 24.53
C ALA A 129 -13.01 5.56 24.12
N PHE A 130 -13.91 5.61 25.10
CA PHE A 130 -15.21 6.25 24.95
C PHE A 130 -15.20 7.64 25.56
N THR A 131 -15.78 8.58 24.83
CA THR A 131 -16.02 9.95 25.30
C THR A 131 -17.31 10.49 24.70
N SER A 132 -17.91 11.45 25.40
CA SER A 132 -19.00 12.29 24.87
C SER A 132 -18.51 13.66 24.40
N TRP A 133 -17.19 13.90 24.44
CA TRP A 133 -16.58 15.17 24.06
C TRP A 133 -16.54 15.33 22.53
N PRO A 134 -17.24 16.34 21.95
CA PRO A 134 -17.43 16.42 20.51
C PRO A 134 -16.24 17.00 19.73
N ASP A 135 -15.21 17.51 20.40
CA ASP A 135 -14.02 18.08 19.74
C ASP A 135 -13.12 17.00 19.14
N VAL A 136 -13.31 15.74 19.52
CA VAL A 136 -12.44 14.63 19.10
C VAL A 136 -12.54 14.35 17.60
N ALA A 137 -11.39 14.25 16.94
CA ALA A 137 -11.30 13.96 15.52
C ALA A 137 -10.06 13.12 15.19
N ALA A 138 -10.16 12.30 14.13
CA ALA A 138 -9.01 11.56 13.61
C ALA A 138 -7.92 12.51 13.12
N GLY A 139 -6.66 12.17 13.37
CA GLY A 139 -5.50 12.98 13.04
C GLY A 139 -5.20 14.12 14.02
N ARG A 140 -5.93 14.23 15.13
CA ARG A 140 -5.59 15.11 16.26
C ARG A 140 -4.94 14.32 17.39
N THR A 141 -4.20 15.02 18.24
CA THR A 141 -3.60 14.45 19.45
C THR A 141 -4.25 14.99 20.72
N PHE A 142 -4.18 14.23 21.81
CA PHE A 142 -4.53 14.72 23.14
C PHE A 142 -3.69 14.01 24.20
N LYS A 143 -3.57 14.64 25.35
CA LYS A 143 -3.00 14.04 26.55
C LYS A 143 -4.08 13.33 27.35
N PHE A 144 -3.88 12.06 27.69
CA PHE A 144 -4.72 11.31 28.60
C PHE A 144 -4.15 11.35 30.02
N GLU A 145 -5.02 11.60 31.01
CA GLU A 145 -4.65 11.63 32.43
C GLU A 145 -5.71 10.93 33.31
N GLY A 146 -5.26 10.38 34.44
CA GLY A 146 -6.14 9.85 35.47
C GLY A 146 -6.53 8.39 35.28
N ASP A 147 -5.75 7.63 34.48
CA ASP A 147 -5.91 6.20 34.35
C ASP A 147 -5.94 5.51 35.73
N PRO A 148 -6.98 4.72 36.06
CA PRO A 148 -7.06 4.04 37.35
C PRO A 148 -5.89 3.11 37.66
N ALA A 149 -5.26 2.55 36.63
CA ALA A 149 -4.08 1.70 36.75
C ALA A 149 -2.75 2.48 36.73
N GLY A 150 -2.77 3.76 36.33
CA GLY A 150 -1.60 4.63 36.22
C GLY A 150 -0.60 4.23 35.14
N VAL A 151 -0.98 3.36 34.19
CA VAL A 151 -0.09 2.83 33.15
C VAL A 151 -0.36 3.41 31.77
N HIS A 152 -1.52 4.03 31.58
CA HIS A 152 -1.96 4.58 30.28
C HIS A 152 -1.86 6.11 30.20
N ASP A 153 -1.41 6.81 31.24
CA ASP A 153 -1.27 8.27 31.18
C ASP A 153 -0.18 8.67 30.16
N GLY A 154 -0.51 9.52 29.20
CA GLY A 154 0.40 9.84 28.10
C GLY A 154 -0.23 10.63 26.95
N GLU A 155 0.53 10.82 25.87
CA GLU A 155 0.04 11.49 24.65
C GLU A 155 -0.37 10.47 23.59
N TYR A 156 -1.56 10.68 23.05
CA TYR A 156 -2.19 9.78 22.08
C TYR A 156 -2.63 10.54 20.84
N MET A 157 -2.44 9.91 19.70
CA MET A 157 -3.01 10.30 18.41
C MET A 157 -4.31 9.51 18.18
N VAL A 158 -5.35 10.22 17.75
CA VAL A 158 -6.61 9.59 17.31
C VAL A 158 -6.40 9.06 15.89
N SER A 159 -6.22 7.75 15.74
CA SER A 159 -6.09 7.08 14.44
C SER A 159 -7.44 6.71 13.81
N GLY A 160 -8.50 6.65 14.62
CA GLY A 160 -9.87 6.44 14.17
C GLY A 160 -10.87 7.06 15.13
N CYS A 161 -11.99 7.54 14.60
CA CYS A 161 -13.06 8.13 15.39
C CYS A 161 -14.40 7.67 14.81
N THR A 162 -15.11 6.81 15.54
CA THR A 162 -16.47 6.39 15.20
C THR A 162 -17.44 7.13 16.09
N MET A 163 -18.40 7.86 15.50
CA MET A 163 -19.39 8.63 16.25
C MET A 163 -20.78 8.03 16.11
N VAL A 164 -21.55 8.10 17.20
CA VAL A 164 -23.00 7.93 17.17
C VAL A 164 -23.65 9.15 17.81
N VAL A 165 -24.52 9.79 17.04
CA VAL A 165 -25.29 10.94 17.47
C VAL A 165 -26.77 10.62 17.28
N ALA A 166 -27.52 10.66 18.38
CA ALA A 166 -28.96 10.50 18.39
C ALA A 166 -29.61 11.87 18.57
N HIS A 167 -30.49 12.27 17.65
CA HIS A 167 -31.22 13.52 17.78
C HIS A 167 -32.12 13.50 19.03
N PRO A 168 -32.18 14.58 19.84
CA PRO A 168 -33.01 14.63 21.06
C PRO A 168 -34.53 14.61 20.77
N GLY A 169 -34.91 14.76 19.51
CA GLY A 169 -36.29 14.92 19.06
C GLY A 169 -36.70 16.40 19.03
N TYR A 170 -37.87 16.67 18.47
CA TYR A 170 -38.46 18.01 18.48
C TYR A 170 -39.25 18.23 19.76
N GLU A 171 -39.37 19.50 20.19
CA GLU A 171 -40.28 19.87 21.26
C GLU A 171 -41.71 19.38 20.95
N GLY A 172 -42.32 18.65 21.89
CA GLY A 172 -43.68 18.13 21.77
C GLY A 172 -43.81 16.68 21.27
N MET A 173 -42.71 16.00 20.92
CA MET A 173 -42.74 14.55 20.67
C MET A 173 -42.96 13.76 21.96
N SER A 174 -43.78 12.71 21.89
CA SER A 174 -43.95 11.74 22.99
C SER A 174 -42.63 11.05 23.34
N LEU A 175 -42.31 10.99 24.63
CA LEU A 175 -41.16 10.25 25.18
C LEU A 175 -41.29 8.72 25.01
N ALA A 176 -42.40 8.22 24.48
CA ALA A 176 -42.71 6.78 24.41
C ALA A 176 -42.13 6.04 23.19
N GLU A 177 -41.53 6.73 22.22
CA GLU A 177 -40.86 6.08 21.08
C GLU A 177 -39.50 5.53 21.51
N ALA A 178 -39.29 4.21 21.30
CA ALA A 178 -38.07 3.52 21.66
C ALA A 178 -36.85 4.11 20.94
N ALA A 179 -35.78 4.39 21.69
CA ALA A 179 -34.49 4.76 21.11
C ALA A 179 -33.95 3.60 20.26
N ALA A 180 -33.38 3.91 19.09
CA ALA A 180 -32.68 2.91 18.29
C ALA A 180 -31.47 2.39 19.09
N PRO A 181 -31.20 1.07 19.08
CA PRO A 181 -30.10 0.51 19.85
C PRO A 181 -28.76 0.93 19.22
N VAL A 182 -27.93 1.65 20.00
CA VAL A 182 -26.63 2.20 19.56
C VAL A 182 -25.58 1.11 19.34
N VAL A 183 -25.62 0.06 20.18
CA VAL A 183 -24.68 -1.07 20.14
C VAL A 183 -24.67 -1.79 18.77
N PRO A 184 -25.81 -2.28 18.22
CA PRO A 184 -25.83 -2.89 16.89
C PRO A 184 -25.39 -1.97 15.75
N LEU A 185 -25.58 -0.65 15.88
CA LEU A 185 -25.15 0.31 14.88
C LEU A 185 -23.62 0.45 14.89
N LEU A 186 -23.01 0.60 16.07
CA LEU A 186 -21.56 0.63 16.24
C LEU A 186 -20.92 -0.67 15.74
N GLN A 187 -21.50 -1.83 16.05
CA GLN A 187 -21.00 -3.11 15.58
C GLN A 187 -20.99 -3.21 14.04
N ARG A 188 -22.00 -2.68 13.35
CA ARG A 188 -22.03 -2.62 11.88
C ARG A 188 -20.98 -1.67 11.32
N LEU A 189 -20.84 -0.48 11.89
CA LEU A 189 -19.83 0.49 11.46
C LEU A 189 -18.41 -0.07 11.63
N LEU A 190 -18.14 -0.73 12.77
CA LEU A 190 -16.86 -1.38 13.02
C LEU A 190 -16.61 -2.57 12.08
N ALA A 191 -17.65 -3.32 11.69
CA ALA A 191 -17.51 -4.43 10.76
C ALA A 191 -17.10 -3.98 9.34
N GLU A 192 -17.42 -2.74 8.97
CA GLU A 192 -17.01 -2.13 7.70
C GLU A 192 -15.63 -1.43 7.79
N ASP A 193 -15.08 -1.28 9.00
CA ASP A 193 -13.77 -0.66 9.23
C ASP A 193 -12.64 -1.66 8.98
N ALA A 194 -12.12 -1.66 7.75
CA ALA A 194 -11.01 -2.52 7.35
C ALA A 194 -9.71 -2.29 8.16
N VAL A 195 -9.51 -1.11 8.76
CA VAL A 195 -8.33 -0.79 9.58
C VAL A 195 -8.42 -1.47 10.94
N ASN A 196 -9.63 -1.54 11.50
CA ASN A 196 -9.92 -2.19 12.77
C ASN A 196 -10.43 -3.63 12.63
N ALA A 197 -10.58 -4.16 11.41
CA ALA A 197 -11.08 -5.52 11.16
C ALA A 197 -10.37 -6.60 11.96
N VAL A 198 -9.06 -6.48 12.18
CA VAL A 198 -8.27 -7.46 12.94
C VAL A 198 -8.43 -7.33 14.46
N SER A 199 -9.02 -6.22 14.92
CA SER A 199 -9.35 -5.94 16.31
C SER A 199 -10.88 -5.88 16.53
N LEU A 200 -11.67 -6.36 15.57
CA LEU A 200 -13.12 -6.24 15.57
C LEU A 200 -13.76 -6.97 16.75
N ASP A 201 -13.35 -8.20 17.03
CA ASP A 201 -13.89 -8.99 18.14
C ASP A 201 -13.69 -8.28 19.49
N MET A 202 -12.51 -7.69 19.69
CA MET A 202 -12.22 -6.88 20.87
C MET A 202 -13.08 -5.62 20.90
N ALA A 203 -13.15 -4.88 19.80
CA ALA A 203 -13.97 -3.68 19.73
C ALA A 203 -15.47 -3.98 19.97
N GLN A 204 -15.97 -5.13 19.50
CA GLN A 204 -17.33 -5.60 19.73
C GLN A 204 -17.59 -5.97 21.19
N GLU A 205 -16.70 -6.74 21.82
CA GLU A 205 -16.78 -7.07 23.25
C GLU A 205 -16.83 -5.80 24.11
N LEU A 206 -16.08 -4.76 23.73
CA LEU A 206 -16.06 -3.49 24.42
C LEU A 206 -17.33 -2.68 24.27
N VAL A 207 -17.92 -2.68 23.07
CA VAL A 207 -19.22 -2.05 22.82
C VAL A 207 -20.31 -2.76 23.63
N GLU A 208 -20.28 -4.09 23.71
CA GLU A 208 -21.23 -4.90 24.48
C GLU A 208 -21.09 -4.70 25.99
N ALA A 209 -19.86 -4.60 26.49
CA ALA A 209 -19.58 -4.39 27.90
C ALA A 209 -19.85 -2.95 28.39
N HIS A 210 -20.24 -2.01 27.51
CA HIS A 210 -20.43 -0.60 27.88
C HIS A 210 -21.91 -0.25 28.19
N PRO A 211 -22.31 -0.18 29.47
CA PRO A 211 -23.72 -0.04 29.87
C PRO A 211 -24.39 1.26 29.39
N ASP A 212 -23.62 2.33 29.19
CA ASP A 212 -24.18 3.62 28.70
C ASP A 212 -24.59 3.58 27.23
N LEU A 213 -23.95 2.73 26.40
CA LEU A 213 -24.34 2.55 25.00
C LEU A 213 -25.64 1.75 24.90
N ALA A 214 -25.89 0.85 25.85
CA ALA A 214 -27.15 0.12 25.96
C ALA A 214 -28.31 1.01 26.48
N ARG A 215 -27.99 2.09 27.19
CA ARG A 215 -28.96 3.08 27.73
C ARG A 215 -29.08 4.34 26.89
N ALA A 216 -28.29 4.48 25.82
CA ALA A 216 -28.20 5.69 25.01
C ALA A 216 -29.59 6.10 24.49
N GLY A 217 -30.11 7.18 25.08
CA GLY A 217 -31.43 7.73 24.76
C GLY A 217 -31.37 8.79 23.66
N ARG A 218 -32.48 9.52 23.52
CA ARG A 218 -32.57 10.75 22.73
C ARG A 218 -31.48 11.74 23.16
N GLY A 219 -30.79 12.36 22.21
CA GLY A 219 -29.74 13.35 22.48
C GLY A 219 -28.37 12.75 22.84
N ALA A 220 -28.21 11.42 22.76
CA ALA A 220 -26.94 10.78 23.02
C ALA A 220 -25.88 11.18 21.98
N CYS A 221 -24.68 11.46 22.46
CA CYS A 221 -23.51 11.72 21.65
C CYS A 221 -22.36 10.91 22.24
N ALA A 222 -21.86 9.94 21.47
CA ALA A 222 -20.79 9.06 21.90
C ALA A 222 -19.77 8.88 20.78
N PHE A 223 -18.49 8.97 21.15
CA PHE A 223 -17.36 8.77 20.27
C PHE A 223 -16.55 7.59 20.78
N LEU A 224 -16.35 6.61 19.92
CA LEU A 224 -15.38 5.54 20.09
C LEU A 224 -14.11 5.95 19.35
N LEU A 225 -13.05 6.17 20.10
CA LEU A 225 -11.73 6.53 19.58
C LEU A 225 -10.86 5.29 19.45
N THR A 226 -10.15 5.17 18.33
CA THR A 226 -9.00 4.29 18.19
C THR A 226 -7.75 5.12 18.34
N LEU A 227 -6.90 4.74 19.29
CA LEU A 227 -5.80 5.56 19.79
C LEU A 227 -4.47 4.85 19.60
N HIS A 228 -3.46 5.66 19.28
CA HIS A 228 -2.07 5.22 19.13
C HIS A 228 -1.15 6.13 19.94
N PRO A 229 -0.21 5.59 20.75
CA PRO A 229 0.75 6.42 21.46
C PRO A 229 1.57 7.29 20.50
N VAL A 230 1.76 8.57 20.80
CA VAL A 230 2.55 9.50 19.95
C VAL A 230 4.04 9.12 19.94
N ALA A 231 4.52 8.50 21.01
CA ALA A 231 5.91 8.02 21.13
C ALA A 231 6.26 6.94 20.10
N MET A 232 5.27 6.27 19.51
CA MET A 232 5.45 5.19 18.55
C MET A 232 5.11 5.71 17.14
N PRO A 233 5.99 5.52 16.14
CA PRO A 233 5.69 5.88 14.76
C PRO A 233 4.44 5.16 14.26
N PHE A 234 3.48 5.89 13.72
CA PHE A 234 2.31 5.30 13.08
C PHE A 234 2.63 4.93 11.64
N ARG A 235 2.19 3.73 11.23
CA ARG A 235 2.18 3.28 9.82
C ARG A 235 0.83 2.66 9.49
N PRO A 236 0.24 2.98 8.33
CA PRO A 236 -1.02 2.40 7.94
C PRO A 236 -0.85 0.92 7.56
N PRO A 237 -1.86 0.07 7.81
CA PRO A 237 -1.82 -1.31 7.33
C PRO A 237 -1.91 -1.40 5.80
N ARG A 238 -1.22 -2.39 5.22
CA ARG A 238 -1.28 -2.71 3.78
C ARG A 238 -2.57 -3.44 3.38
N LEU A 239 -3.70 -2.74 3.42
CA LEU A 239 -5.02 -3.32 3.10
C LEU A 239 -5.29 -3.35 1.60
N THR A 240 -4.80 -2.37 0.86
CA THR A 240 -5.05 -2.28 -0.59
C THR A 240 -4.28 -3.39 -1.31
N PRO A 241 -4.99 -4.36 -1.94
CA PRO A 241 -4.32 -5.44 -2.63
C PRO A 241 -3.61 -4.91 -3.87
N ARG A 242 -2.39 -5.37 -4.11
CA ARG A 242 -1.73 -5.14 -5.40
C ARG A 242 -2.50 -5.84 -6.51
N LYS A 243 -2.67 -5.16 -7.64
CA LYS A 243 -3.30 -5.71 -8.84
C LYS A 243 -2.20 -6.28 -9.75
N PRO A 244 -2.02 -7.61 -9.81
CA PRO A 244 -1.03 -8.18 -10.72
C PRO A 244 -1.52 -8.10 -12.16
N MET A 245 -0.57 -8.07 -13.08
CA MET A 245 -0.82 -8.27 -14.50
C MET A 245 -1.31 -9.71 -14.73
N PRO A 246 -2.43 -9.91 -15.44
CA PRO A 246 -3.05 -11.23 -15.62
C PRO A 246 -2.23 -12.16 -16.52
N GLY A 247 -1.28 -11.62 -17.29
CA GLY A 247 -0.40 -12.37 -18.16
C GLY A 247 0.36 -11.47 -19.13
N PRO A 248 1.11 -12.07 -20.07
CA PRO A 248 1.87 -11.33 -21.07
C PRO A 248 0.98 -10.51 -22.01
N GLN A 249 1.54 -9.42 -22.53
CA GLN A 249 0.88 -8.51 -23.46
C GLN A 249 1.79 -8.23 -24.66
N SER A 250 1.19 -7.85 -25.79
CA SER A 250 1.96 -7.31 -26.92
C SER A 250 2.26 -5.83 -26.72
N ALA A 251 3.39 -5.39 -27.26
CA ALA A 251 3.79 -3.99 -27.31
C ALA A 251 4.63 -3.72 -28.56
N ILE A 252 4.71 -2.46 -28.98
CA ILE A 252 5.51 -2.04 -30.14
C ILE A 252 6.81 -1.42 -29.66
N VAL A 253 7.95 -1.82 -30.24
CA VAL A 253 9.25 -1.24 -29.91
C VAL A 253 9.33 0.21 -30.39
N VAL A 254 9.81 1.11 -29.54
CA VAL A 254 9.89 2.56 -29.83
C VAL A 254 11.29 3.12 -29.55
N GLY A 255 11.57 4.29 -30.11
CA GLY A 255 12.83 5.02 -29.94
C GLY A 255 12.80 6.37 -30.63
N PRO A 256 13.96 7.07 -30.70
CA PRO A 256 14.06 8.39 -31.29
C PRO A 256 13.62 8.41 -32.75
N LYS A 257 13.05 9.54 -33.18
CA LYS A 257 12.59 9.72 -34.55
C LYS A 257 13.77 9.59 -35.53
N GLY A 258 13.64 8.68 -36.50
CA GLY A 258 14.63 8.45 -37.55
C GLY A 258 15.60 7.30 -37.24
N ASP A 259 15.62 6.80 -36.00
CA ASP A 259 16.40 5.62 -35.64
C ASP A 259 15.66 4.34 -36.03
N GLU A 260 16.40 3.31 -36.44
CA GLU A 260 15.88 1.95 -36.61
C GLU A 260 16.11 1.06 -35.38
N LEU A 261 17.10 1.44 -34.55
CA LEU A 261 17.56 0.66 -33.41
C LEU A 261 17.84 1.58 -32.23
N HIS A 262 17.14 1.37 -31.11
CA HIS A 262 17.35 2.12 -29.87
C HIS A 262 17.56 1.15 -28.71
N VAL A 263 18.84 0.89 -28.40
CA VAL A 263 19.26 -0.15 -27.46
C VAL A 263 20.34 0.42 -26.54
N ASP A 264 20.25 0.11 -25.25
CA ASP A 264 21.25 0.54 -24.27
C ASP A 264 22.42 -0.46 -24.09
N GLU A 265 23.35 -0.16 -23.19
CA GLU A 265 24.54 -0.99 -22.91
C GLU A 265 24.22 -2.42 -22.44
N PHE A 266 22.99 -2.68 -21.97
CA PHE A 266 22.55 -3.98 -21.47
C PHE A 266 21.69 -4.75 -22.48
N GLY A 267 21.50 -4.24 -23.71
CA GLY A 267 20.60 -4.87 -24.67
C GLY A 267 19.13 -4.71 -24.30
N ARG A 268 18.76 -3.57 -23.70
CA ARG A 268 17.35 -3.24 -23.37
C ARG A 268 16.76 -2.35 -24.44
N ILE A 269 15.44 -2.39 -24.58
CA ILE A 269 14.67 -1.55 -25.50
C ILE A 269 13.61 -0.75 -24.75
N LYS A 270 12.94 0.16 -25.45
CA LYS A 270 11.71 0.79 -24.99
C LYS A 270 10.54 0.32 -25.85
N VAL A 271 9.36 0.31 -25.25
CA VAL A 271 8.14 -0.15 -25.91
C VAL A 271 7.01 0.85 -25.71
N HIS A 272 5.98 0.74 -26.52
CA HIS A 272 4.70 1.41 -26.36
C HIS A 272 3.64 0.32 -26.18
N PHE A 273 2.92 0.37 -25.06
CA PHE A 273 1.82 -0.54 -24.78
C PHE A 273 0.54 -0.03 -25.44
N HIS A 274 -0.28 -0.94 -25.98
CA HIS A 274 -1.51 -0.58 -26.70
C HIS A 274 -2.56 0.15 -25.85
N TRP A 275 -2.48 0.05 -24.52
CA TRP A 275 -3.36 0.72 -23.57
C TRP A 275 -2.81 2.07 -23.10
N ASP A 276 -1.55 2.41 -23.44
CA ASP A 276 -1.00 3.73 -23.14
C ASP A 276 -1.61 4.76 -24.08
N ARG A 277 -2.19 5.82 -23.49
CA ARG A 277 -2.89 6.89 -24.20
C ARG A 277 -2.20 8.24 -24.07
N TYR A 278 -1.13 8.29 -23.28
CA TYR A 278 -0.51 9.55 -22.85
C TYR A 278 0.92 9.70 -23.36
N ASP A 279 1.53 8.63 -23.86
CA ASP A 279 2.82 8.72 -24.53
C ASP A 279 2.71 9.13 -26.00
N GLU A 280 3.85 9.43 -26.60
CA GLU A 280 3.97 9.81 -28.01
C GLU A 280 4.62 8.69 -28.86
N SER A 281 4.66 7.46 -28.31
CA SER A 281 5.32 6.29 -28.93
C SER A 281 6.77 6.58 -29.36
N ASN A 282 7.56 7.19 -28.47
CA ASN A 282 8.95 7.62 -28.73
C ASN A 282 9.92 7.13 -27.63
N GLU A 283 11.13 7.66 -27.59
CA GLU A 283 12.15 7.26 -26.60
C GLU A 283 11.79 7.57 -25.14
N LYS A 284 10.65 8.20 -24.87
CA LYS A 284 10.17 8.53 -23.50
C LYS A 284 8.99 7.67 -23.05
N SER A 285 8.44 6.82 -23.92
CA SER A 285 7.24 6.02 -23.62
C SER A 285 7.38 5.15 -22.38
N THR A 286 8.48 4.39 -22.26
CA THR A 286 8.67 3.47 -21.12
C THR A 286 10.07 3.58 -20.52
N CYS A 287 10.22 2.89 -19.38
CA CYS A 287 11.51 2.47 -18.88
C CYS A 287 12.22 1.53 -19.87
N TRP A 288 13.50 1.24 -19.59
CA TRP A 288 14.29 0.27 -20.35
C TRP A 288 13.92 -1.16 -19.97
N VAL A 289 13.40 -1.91 -20.93
CA VAL A 289 12.89 -3.27 -20.78
C VAL A 289 13.93 -4.29 -21.27
N ARG A 290 14.25 -5.28 -20.43
CA ARG A 290 15.20 -6.35 -20.80
C ARG A 290 14.59 -7.28 -21.83
N VAL A 291 15.42 -7.79 -22.74
CA VAL A 291 15.00 -8.69 -23.82
C VAL A 291 15.56 -10.08 -23.62
N SER A 292 14.68 -11.08 -23.58
CA SER A 292 15.03 -12.49 -23.60
C SER A 292 15.76 -12.84 -24.90
N GLN A 293 16.89 -13.53 -24.76
CA GLN A 293 17.75 -13.93 -25.85
C GLN A 293 17.69 -15.45 -26.02
N PRO A 294 17.84 -15.99 -27.24
CA PRO A 294 17.86 -17.44 -27.47
C PRO A 294 18.94 -18.16 -26.66
N TRP A 295 20.09 -17.50 -26.41
CA TRP A 295 21.17 -18.01 -25.58
C TRP A 295 22.02 -16.85 -25.05
N ALA A 296 22.18 -16.74 -23.71
CA ALA A 296 22.94 -15.64 -23.09
C ALA A 296 24.01 -16.15 -22.13
N GLY A 297 25.28 -15.98 -22.50
CA GLY A 297 26.46 -16.28 -21.70
C GLY A 297 27.29 -15.02 -21.39
N LYS A 298 28.38 -15.21 -20.63
CA LYS A 298 29.30 -14.11 -20.26
C LYS A 298 30.13 -13.65 -21.47
N GLY A 299 29.55 -12.77 -22.30
CA GLY A 299 30.19 -12.23 -23.51
C GLY A 299 30.04 -13.12 -24.75
N TRP A 300 29.12 -14.07 -24.74
CA TRP A 300 28.88 -15.01 -25.85
C TRP A 300 27.42 -15.47 -25.85
N GLY A 301 26.90 -15.93 -27.00
CA GLY A 301 25.52 -16.42 -27.13
C GLY A 301 24.86 -15.99 -28.44
N GLY A 302 23.52 -16.12 -28.50
CA GLY A 302 22.69 -15.63 -29.58
C GLY A 302 22.07 -14.29 -29.21
N TYR A 303 22.30 -13.26 -30.02
CA TYR A 303 21.90 -11.89 -29.70
C TYR A 303 21.08 -11.28 -30.83
N PHE A 304 19.78 -11.08 -30.60
CA PHE A 304 18.85 -10.53 -31.58
C PHE A 304 18.00 -9.43 -30.93
N MET A 305 18.34 -8.18 -31.24
CA MET A 305 17.63 -7.04 -30.70
C MET A 305 16.42 -6.67 -31.55
N PRO A 306 15.22 -6.55 -30.95
CA PRO A 306 14.06 -6.00 -31.62
C PRO A 306 14.33 -4.57 -32.12
N ARG A 307 13.89 -4.27 -33.34
CA ARG A 307 13.99 -2.94 -33.96
C ARG A 307 12.74 -2.11 -33.69
N ILE A 308 12.88 -0.79 -33.80
CA ILE A 308 11.76 0.14 -33.68
C ILE A 308 10.65 -0.25 -34.70
N GLY A 309 9.41 -0.29 -34.22
CA GLY A 309 8.23 -0.71 -34.99
C GLY A 309 7.94 -2.21 -35.01
N GLN A 310 8.83 -3.05 -34.44
CA GLN A 310 8.54 -4.48 -34.29
C GLN A 310 7.62 -4.75 -33.10
N GLU A 311 6.82 -5.82 -33.20
CA GLU A 311 5.94 -6.24 -32.12
C GLU A 311 6.64 -7.29 -31.24
N VAL A 312 6.57 -7.07 -29.93
CA VAL A 312 7.19 -7.91 -28.91
C VAL A 312 6.15 -8.38 -27.89
N ILE A 313 6.41 -9.52 -27.28
CA ILE A 313 5.63 -10.03 -26.14
C ILE A 313 6.35 -9.60 -24.87
N VAL A 314 5.66 -8.84 -24.03
CA VAL A 314 6.12 -8.34 -22.74
C VAL A 314 5.40 -9.11 -21.64
N ASP A 315 6.16 -9.75 -20.77
CA ASP A 315 5.70 -10.33 -19.52
C ASP A 315 6.13 -9.44 -18.34
N PHE A 316 5.63 -9.74 -17.15
CA PHE A 316 5.80 -8.92 -15.95
C PHE A 316 6.31 -9.80 -14.81
N LEU A 317 7.51 -9.50 -14.29
CA LEU A 317 8.13 -10.34 -13.24
C LEU A 317 7.25 -10.36 -11.99
N ASN A 318 6.86 -11.56 -11.54
CA ASN A 318 5.88 -11.76 -10.45
C ASN A 318 4.50 -11.10 -10.69
N GLY A 319 4.16 -10.84 -11.96
CA GLY A 319 2.95 -10.10 -12.33
C GLY A 319 3.00 -8.61 -12.00
N ASP A 320 4.17 -8.05 -11.69
CA ASP A 320 4.31 -6.63 -11.33
C ASP A 320 4.35 -5.73 -12.60
N PRO A 321 3.35 -4.85 -12.82
CA PRO A 321 3.35 -3.94 -13.98
C PRO A 321 4.60 -3.04 -14.05
N ASP A 322 5.26 -2.78 -12.92
CA ASP A 322 6.48 -1.96 -12.86
C ASP A 322 7.76 -2.72 -13.27
N ARG A 323 7.65 -4.03 -13.53
CA ARG A 323 8.78 -4.91 -13.89
C ARG A 323 8.58 -5.64 -15.23
N PRO A 324 8.46 -4.92 -16.35
CA PRO A 324 8.32 -5.53 -17.66
C PRO A 324 9.60 -6.26 -18.11
N ILE A 325 9.43 -7.35 -18.85
CA ILE A 325 10.48 -8.10 -19.53
C ILE A 325 9.97 -8.61 -20.88
N VAL A 326 10.73 -8.39 -21.96
CA VAL A 326 10.37 -8.92 -23.28
C VAL A 326 10.76 -10.40 -23.33
N ILE A 327 9.79 -11.28 -23.57
CA ILE A 327 9.99 -12.73 -23.62
C ILE A 327 9.90 -13.31 -25.04
N GLY A 328 9.36 -12.55 -26.00
CA GLY A 328 9.14 -13.04 -27.36
C GLY A 328 8.97 -11.93 -28.39
N ARG A 329 8.84 -12.34 -29.65
CA ARG A 329 8.54 -11.47 -30.81
C ARG A 329 7.46 -12.13 -31.65
N MET A 330 6.64 -11.33 -32.33
CA MET A 330 5.61 -11.82 -33.23
C MET A 330 5.66 -11.08 -34.56
N TYR A 331 5.25 -11.77 -35.62
CA TYR A 331 4.98 -11.16 -36.92
C TYR A 331 3.53 -10.66 -36.94
N ASN A 332 3.28 -9.61 -37.71
CA ASN A 332 1.96 -9.03 -37.92
C ASN A 332 1.79 -8.55 -39.38
N ASP A 333 0.74 -7.80 -39.68
CA ASP A 333 0.44 -7.30 -41.03
C ASP A 333 1.47 -6.28 -41.54
N HIS A 334 2.00 -5.44 -40.65
CA HIS A 334 3.07 -4.48 -40.95
C HIS A 334 4.47 -5.11 -40.93
N GLN A 335 4.65 -6.22 -40.21
CA GLN A 335 5.89 -6.98 -40.06
C GLN A 335 5.64 -8.44 -40.46
N PRO A 336 5.53 -8.76 -41.76
CA PRO A 336 5.13 -10.08 -42.21
C PRO A 336 6.25 -11.12 -42.03
N ILE A 337 5.83 -12.39 -42.02
CA ILE A 337 6.75 -13.54 -42.00
C ILE A 337 7.72 -13.51 -43.19
N PRO A 338 8.98 -13.97 -43.03
CA PRO A 338 10.00 -13.90 -44.08
C PRO A 338 9.82 -14.94 -45.20
N TYR A 339 9.10 -16.03 -44.93
CA TYR A 339 8.93 -17.17 -45.84
C TYR A 339 7.47 -17.44 -46.13
N LYS A 340 7.14 -17.68 -47.40
CA LYS A 340 5.76 -17.99 -47.83
C LYS A 340 5.41 -19.47 -47.73
N SER A 341 6.42 -20.35 -47.76
CA SER A 341 6.22 -21.79 -47.62
C SER A 341 6.27 -22.20 -46.15
N PRO A 342 5.33 -23.02 -45.66
CA PRO A 342 5.40 -23.57 -44.31
C PRO A 342 6.51 -24.63 -44.13
N THR A 343 7.19 -25.03 -45.21
CA THR A 343 8.34 -25.96 -45.19
C THR A 343 9.69 -25.27 -45.09
N GLN A 344 9.70 -23.93 -45.07
CA GLN A 344 10.92 -23.13 -44.97
C GLN A 344 11.11 -22.63 -43.54
N SER A 345 12.32 -22.80 -43.01
CA SER A 345 12.71 -22.29 -41.69
C SER A 345 14.11 -21.68 -41.76
N GLY A 346 14.42 -20.68 -40.93
CA GLY A 346 15.71 -20.01 -41.03
C GLY A 346 15.80 -18.66 -40.33
N PHE A 347 16.94 -18.00 -40.53
CA PHE A 347 17.24 -16.66 -40.05
C PHE A 347 17.48 -15.74 -41.24
N LYS A 348 16.63 -14.72 -41.36
CA LYS A 348 16.79 -13.64 -42.35
C LYS A 348 17.02 -12.33 -41.61
N THR A 349 18.12 -11.66 -41.95
CA THR A 349 18.52 -10.39 -41.36
C THR A 349 18.34 -9.24 -42.34
N ARG A 350 18.53 -8.02 -41.85
CA ARG A 350 18.39 -6.78 -42.59
C ARG A 350 19.60 -5.91 -42.35
N SER A 351 20.13 -5.29 -43.40
CA SER A 351 21.10 -4.20 -43.20
C SER A 351 20.45 -3.07 -42.38
N THR A 352 21.24 -2.36 -41.60
CA THR A 352 20.82 -1.20 -40.81
C THR A 352 22.01 -0.25 -40.65
N PRO A 353 21.81 1.08 -40.77
CA PRO A 353 20.56 1.76 -41.14
C PRO A 353 20.24 1.69 -42.64
N GLY A 354 18.97 1.87 -43.02
CA GLY A 354 18.52 2.09 -44.40
C GLY A 354 18.38 0.84 -45.28
N GLY A 355 18.27 -0.35 -44.69
CA GLY A 355 18.16 -1.60 -45.44
C GLY A 355 16.78 -1.83 -46.08
N ASP A 356 16.74 -2.08 -47.39
CA ASP A 356 15.53 -2.47 -48.14
C ASP A 356 15.41 -3.98 -48.33
N SER A 357 14.29 -4.50 -48.90
CA SER A 357 13.95 -5.94 -49.18
C SER A 357 15.10 -6.81 -49.73
N THR A 358 16.11 -6.21 -50.36
CA THR A 358 17.24 -6.90 -51.00
C THR A 358 18.53 -6.95 -50.17
N THR A 359 18.63 -6.15 -49.10
CA THR A 359 19.87 -6.00 -48.31
C THR A 359 19.84 -6.76 -46.97
N GLY A 360 20.70 -7.77 -46.83
CA GLY A 360 20.82 -8.53 -45.58
C GLY A 360 21.49 -9.89 -45.78
N ASN A 361 21.64 -10.63 -44.68
CA ASN A 361 22.17 -11.99 -44.68
C ASN A 361 21.07 -12.99 -44.37
N GLU A 362 21.17 -14.19 -44.94
CA GLU A 362 20.15 -15.22 -44.77
C GLU A 362 20.76 -16.61 -44.66
N ILE A 363 20.23 -17.40 -43.72
CA ILE A 363 20.43 -18.85 -43.64
C ILE A 363 19.03 -19.48 -43.62
N MET A 364 18.72 -20.33 -44.58
CA MET A 364 17.40 -20.93 -44.75
C MET A 364 17.54 -22.43 -45.04
N PHE A 365 16.67 -23.22 -44.41
CA PHE A 365 16.52 -24.65 -44.57
C PHE A 365 15.17 -24.93 -45.25
N GLU A 366 15.20 -25.71 -46.33
CA GLU A 366 14.01 -26.15 -47.07
C GLU A 366 13.82 -27.64 -46.86
N ASP A 367 12.72 -28.00 -46.21
CA ASP A 367 12.40 -29.40 -45.87
C ASP A 367 11.49 -30.08 -46.91
N LYS A 368 11.12 -29.36 -47.99
CA LYS A 368 10.40 -29.96 -49.11
C LYS A 368 11.29 -30.98 -49.83
N LYS A 369 10.79 -32.22 -49.91
CA LYS A 369 11.44 -33.35 -50.59
C LYS A 369 11.64 -33.16 -52.09
#